data_AF-A0A2A6RCP0-F1
#
_entry.id   AF-A0A2A6RCP0-F1
#
_cell.length_a   1.000
_cell.length_b   1.000
_cell.length_c   1.000
_cell.angle_alpha   90.00
_cell.angle_beta   90.00
_cell.angle_gamma   90.00
#
_symmetry.space_group_name_H-M   'P 1'
#
loop_
_entity.id
_entity.type
_entity.pdbx_description
1 polymer ?
#
loop_
_entity_poly.entity_id
_entity_poly.type
_entity_poly.pdbx_seq_one_letter_code
_entity_poly.pdbx_strand_id
1 'polypeptide(L)' 'MTDLTKPHDKFFKATFSQPGAVARFLREFLPAEVTALFDLAHIQPVKDSFVDATLHEHFSDLL' A
#
# COMPACT_ATOMS: atom_id res chain seq x y z
N MET A 1 -20.86 18.39 0.08
CA MET A 1 -19.60 18.49 -0.69
C MET A 1 -18.64 17.53 -0.02
N THR A 2 -18.43 16.37 -0.62
CA THR A 2 -17.74 15.25 0.04
C THR A 2 -16.27 15.60 0.19
N ASP A 3 -15.88 15.85 1.43
CA ASP A 3 -14.54 16.23 1.85
C ASP A 3 -13.54 15.13 1.44
N LEU A 4 -12.82 15.37 0.35
CA LEU A 4 -11.74 14.51 -0.13
C LEU A 4 -10.51 14.77 0.74
N THR A 5 -10.58 14.42 2.03
CA THR A 5 -9.65 14.94 3.04
C THR A 5 -8.18 14.54 2.83
N LYS A 6 -7.87 13.50 2.03
CA LYS A 6 -6.47 13.06 1.75
C LYS A 6 -6.33 12.28 0.42
N PRO A 7 -6.44 12.91 -0.76
CA PRO A 7 -6.30 12.21 -2.06
C PRO A 7 -4.96 11.49 -2.22
N HIS A 8 -3.86 12.13 -1.78
CA HIS A 8 -2.52 11.56 -1.86
C HIS A 8 -2.35 10.32 -0.97
N ASP A 9 -2.90 10.34 0.25
CA ASP A 9 -2.85 9.20 1.16
C ASP A 9 -3.59 7.99 0.57
N LYS A 10 -4.77 8.24 -0.01
CA LYS A 10 -5.59 7.20 -0.65
C LYS A 10 -4.92 6.61 -1.88
N PHE A 11 -4.35 7.44 -2.74
CA PHE A 11 -3.57 6.97 -3.90
C PHE A 11 -2.37 6.13 -3.47
N PHE A 12 -1.65 6.58 -2.45
CA PHE A 12 -0.50 5.87 -1.91
C PHE A 12 -0.90 4.51 -1.34
N LYS A 13 -1.93 4.46 -0.49
CA LYS A 13 -2.48 3.22 0.06
C LYS A 13 -2.96 2.26 -1.02
N ALA A 14 -3.69 2.74 -2.04
CA ALA A 14 -4.15 1.89 -3.15
C ALA A 14 -2.98 1.29 -3.93
N THR A 15 -1.94 2.09 -4.20
CA THR A 15 -0.73 1.64 -4.88
C THR A 15 0.03 0.62 -4.02
N PHE A 16 0.20 0.89 -2.73
CA PHE A 16 0.96 0.04 -1.80
C PHE A 16 0.16 -1.19 -1.33
N SER A 17 -1.13 -1.25 -1.61
CA SER A 17 -1.94 -2.47 -1.43
C SER A 17 -1.61 -3.55 -2.47
N GLN A 18 -0.88 -3.20 -3.54
CA GLN A 18 -0.42 -4.14 -4.57
C GLN A 18 1.00 -4.62 -4.23
N PRO A 19 1.21 -5.88 -3.80
CA PRO A 19 2.53 -6.36 -3.36
C PRO A 19 3.64 -6.15 -4.39
N GLY A 20 3.33 -6.33 -5.69
CA GLY A 20 4.30 -6.11 -6.77
C GLY A 20 4.73 -4.65 -6.91
N ALA A 21 3.82 -3.69 -6.67
CA ALA A 21 4.14 -2.27 -6.70
C ALA A 21 5.04 -1.87 -5.53
N VAL A 22 4.76 -2.38 -4.33
CA VAL A 22 5.62 -2.18 -3.14
C VAL A 22 6.99 -2.80 -3.34
N ALA A 23 7.06 -4.06 -3.79
CA ALA A 23 8.33 -4.74 -4.04
C ALA A 23 9.18 -4.02 -5.10
N ARG A 24 8.54 -3.42 -6.10
CA ARG A 24 9.23 -2.58 -7.10
C ARG A 24 9.72 -1.28 -6.47
N PHE A 25 8.86 -0.57 -5.76
CA PHE A 25 9.21 0.69 -5.10
C PHE A 25 10.41 0.52 -4.15
N LEU A 26 10.38 -0.51 -3.29
CA LEU A 26 11.47 -0.78 -2.36
C LEU A 26 12.79 -1.06 -3.09
N ARG A 27 12.78 -1.79 -4.22
CA ARG A 27 13.98 -2.03 -5.04
C ARG A 27 14.52 -0.79 -5.75
N GLU A 28 13.64 0.12 -6.16
CA GLU A 28 14.04 1.32 -6.92
C GLU A 28 14.56 2.44 -6.01
N PHE A 29 14.05 2.54 -4.78
CA PHE A 29 14.32 3.67 -3.89
C PHE A 29 15.21 3.35 -2.70
N LEU A 30 15.42 2.08 -2.35
CA LEU A 30 16.36 1.70 -1.29
C LEU A 30 17.73 1.31 -1.87
N PRO A 31 18.82 1.58 -1.13
CA PRO A 31 20.12 0.99 -1.42
C PRO A 31 20.05 -0.54 -1.47
N ALA A 32 20.91 -1.17 -2.26
CA ALA A 32 20.88 -2.61 -2.47
C ALA A 32 21.11 -3.41 -1.16
N GLU A 33 21.98 -2.90 -0.30
CA GLU A 33 22.31 -3.48 1.00
C GLU A 33 21.11 -3.52 1.93
N VAL A 34 20.28 -2.48 1.87
CA VAL A 34 19.05 -2.36 2.66
C VAL A 34 17.94 -3.23 2.06
N THR A 35 17.80 -3.22 0.73
CA THR A 35 16.82 -4.02 0.00
C THR A 35 17.01 -5.52 0.24
N ALA A 36 18.25 -5.99 0.34
CA ALA A 36 18.58 -7.39 0.58
C ALA A 36 18.12 -7.90 1.96
N LEU A 37 17.80 -7.01 2.91
CA LEU A 37 17.27 -7.37 4.22
C LEU A 37 15.77 -7.71 4.20
N PHE A 38 15.07 -7.40 3.10
CA PHE A 38 13.63 -7.61 2.97
C PHE A 38 13.32 -8.86 2.15
N ASP A 39 12.35 -9.65 2.61
CA ASP A 39 11.72 -10.69 1.79
C ASP A 39 10.63 -10.07 0.91
N LEU A 40 11.03 -9.57 -0.25
CA LEU A 40 10.12 -8.95 -1.21
C LEU A 40 9.26 -9.96 -1.99
N ALA A 41 9.53 -11.26 -1.89
CA ALA A 41 8.77 -12.30 -2.56
C ALA A 41 7.45 -12.63 -1.83
N HIS A 42 7.42 -12.38 -0.51
CA HIS A 42 6.29 -12.73 0.35
C HIS A 42 5.61 -11.51 1.00
N ILE A 43 5.64 -10.34 0.34
CA ILE A 43 4.89 -9.17 0.81
C ILE A 43 3.39 -9.48 0.78
N GLN A 44 2.74 -9.36 1.93
CA GLN A 44 1.30 -9.52 2.06
C GLN A 44 0.66 -8.26 2.67
N PRO A 45 -0.47 -7.80 2.13
CA PRO A 45 -1.23 -6.75 2.77
C PRO A 45 -1.84 -7.26 4.08
N VAL A 46 -1.56 -6.59 5.19
CA VAL A 46 -2.24 -6.85 6.47
C VAL A 46 -3.58 -6.10 6.43
N LYS A 47 -4.68 -6.85 6.50
CA LYS A 47 -6.04 -6.33 6.36
C LYS A 47 -6.54 -5.74 7.67
N ASP A 48 -6.53 -4.41 7.77
CA ASP A 48 -7.43 -3.65 8.65
C ASP A 48 -8.27 -2.61 7.88
N SER A 49 -7.95 -2.37 6.59
CA SER A 49 -8.70 -1.47 5.71
C SER A 49 -8.46 -1.80 4.23
N PHE A 50 -9.40 -1.46 3.36
CA PHE A 50 -9.23 -1.54 1.91
C PHE A 50 -9.72 -0.26 1.23
N VAL A 51 -9.19 0.05 0.04
CA VAL A 51 -9.58 1.21 -0.76
C VAL A 51 -10.37 0.74 -1.98
N ASP A 52 -11.52 1.35 -2.27
CA ASP A 52 -12.33 1.01 -3.44
C ASP A 52 -11.86 1.69 -4.73
N ALA A 53 -12.52 1.38 -5.86
CA ALA A 53 -12.18 1.93 -7.18
C ALA A 53 -12.33 3.46 -7.27
N THR A 54 -13.04 4.09 -6.33
CA THR A 54 -13.23 5.55 -6.24
C THR A 54 -12.29 6.20 -5.23
N LEU A 55 -11.29 5.46 -4.74
CA LEU A 55 -10.36 5.89 -3.70
C LEU A 55 -11.07 6.21 -2.37
N HIS A 56 -12.16 5.55 -2.04
CA HIS A 56 -12.74 5.60 -0.70
C HIS A 56 -12.17 4.50 0.19
N GLU A 57 -11.89 4.86 1.44
CA GLU A 57 -11.33 3.96 2.45
C GLU A 57 -12.48 3.26 3.19
N HIS A 58 -12.39 1.94 3.32
CA HIS A 58 -13.35 1.08 4.01
C HIS A 58 -12.61 0.28 5.08
N PHE A 59 -13.07 0.38 6.32
CA PHE A 59 -12.58 -0.46 7.41
C PHE A 59 -13.41 -1.74 7.44
N SER A 60 -12.76 -2.88 7.23
CA SER A 60 -13.39 -4.18 7.37
C SER A 60 -13.27 -4.62 8.83
N ASP A 61 -14.27 -4.30 9.65
CA ASP A 61 -14.39 -4.82 11.02
C ASP A 61 -14.79 -6.30 10.98
N LEU A 62 -13.85 -7.19 10.69
CA LEU A 62 -13.96 -8.63 10.99
C LEU A 62 -12.56 -9.21 11.22
N LEU A 63 -12.25 -9.51 12.49
CA LEU A 63 -11.12 -10.34 12.96
C LEU A 63 -11.27 -11.79 12.50
#